data_AF-A0A1C7P3W4-F1
#
_entry.id   AF-A0A1C7P3W4-F1
#
_cell.length_a   1.000
_cell.length_b   1.000
_cell.length_c   1.000
_cell.angle_alpha   90.00
_cell.angle_beta   90.00
_cell.angle_gamma   90.00
#
_symmetry.space_group_name_H-M   'P 1'
#
loop_
_entity.id
_entity.type
_entity.pdbx_description
1 polymer ?
#
loop_
_entity_poly.entity_id
_entity_poly.type
_entity_poly.pdbx_seq_one_letter_code
_entity_poly.pdbx_strand_id
1 'polypeptide(L)'
;MTFTLLKLEGGNRSLEFDEADLPVLAAFLQRNFAEPDMQEQAIHTNLVIAGTRLMYYNEWGDLCLIWLDEKGALLLDSIFTRLSAGEA
;
A
#
# COMPACT_ATOMS: atom_id res chain seq x y z
N MET A 1 -9.65 1.89 -11.08
CA MET A 1 -9.82 0.99 -9.92
C MET A 1 -9.40 -0.41 -10.33
N THR A 2 -8.09 -0.59 -10.47
CA THR A 2 -7.51 -1.93 -10.69
C THR A 2 -6.28 -2.04 -9.80
N PHE A 3 -6.54 -2.31 -8.53
CA PHE A 3 -5.50 -2.74 -7.62
C PHE A 3 -5.07 -4.15 -8.00
N THR A 4 -3.77 -4.43 -7.95
CA THR A 4 -3.22 -5.78 -8.13
C THR A 4 -2.27 -6.11 -7.00
N LEU A 5 -2.32 -7.33 -6.49
CA LEU A 5 -1.42 -7.77 -5.43
C LEU A 5 -0.40 -8.78 -5.96
N LEU A 6 0.86 -8.37 -6.00
CA LEU A 6 1.98 -9.22 -6.37
C LEU A 6 2.62 -9.87 -5.15
N LYS A 7 2.97 -11.15 -5.28
CA LYS A 7 3.79 -11.87 -4.29
C LYS A 7 5.26 -11.76 -4.70
N LEU A 8 6.07 -11.16 -3.85
CA LEU A 8 7.51 -11.03 -4.05
C LEU A 8 8.25 -12.21 -3.41
N GLU A 9 9.52 -12.39 -3.76
CA GLU A 9 10.38 -13.38 -3.12
C GLU A 9 10.48 -13.13 -1.60
N GLY A 10 10.61 -14.20 -0.82
CA GLY A 10 10.69 -14.11 0.65
C GLY A 10 9.36 -13.89 1.37
N GLY A 11 8.23 -13.95 0.67
CA GLY A 11 6.88 -13.86 1.27
C GLY A 11 6.31 -12.45 1.30
N ASN A 12 7.06 -11.47 0.83
CA ASN A 12 6.67 -10.06 0.72
C ASN A 12 5.50 -9.87 -0.27
N ARG A 13 4.88 -8.69 -0.19
CA ARG A 13 3.75 -8.28 -1.03
C ARG A 13 3.99 -6.90 -1.60
N SER A 14 3.54 -6.71 -2.83
CA SER A 14 3.47 -5.41 -3.48
C SER A 14 2.04 -5.16 -3.96
N LEU A 15 1.43 -4.08 -3.51
CA LEU A 15 0.15 -3.61 -4.01
C LEU A 15 0.41 -2.59 -5.11
N GLU A 16 0.11 -2.97 -6.34
CA GLU A 16 0.27 -2.17 -7.55
C GLU A 16 -1.05 -1.45 -7.87
N PHE A 17 -0.95 -0.18 -8.27
CA PHE A 17 -2.11 0.63 -8.65
C PHE A 17 -1.71 1.81 -9.55
N ASP A 18 -2.68 2.33 -10.30
CA ASP A 18 -2.47 3.52 -11.13
C ASP A 18 -2.56 4.81 -10.30
N GLU A 19 -1.97 5.90 -10.78
CA GLU A 19 -2.09 7.24 -10.17
C GLU A 19 -3.56 7.69 -10.00
N ALA A 20 -4.44 7.28 -10.93
CA ALA A 20 -5.88 7.55 -10.84
C ALA A 20 -6.56 6.90 -9.62
N ASP A 21 -5.96 5.84 -9.06
CA ASP A 21 -6.47 5.09 -7.91
C ASP A 21 -5.88 5.60 -6.57
N LEU A 22 -4.89 6.50 -6.61
CA LEU A 22 -4.29 7.08 -5.41
C LEU A 22 -5.29 7.80 -4.49
N PRO A 23 -6.26 8.61 -4.99
CA PRO A 23 -7.25 9.23 -4.13
C PRO A 23 -8.16 8.22 -3.42
N VAL A 24 -8.46 7.10 -4.10
CA VAL A 24 -9.27 6.01 -3.54
C VAL A 24 -8.50 5.30 -2.42
N LEU A 25 -7.24 4.97 -2.68
CA LEU A 25 -6.37 4.37 -1.68
C LEU A 25 -6.19 5.28 -0.45
N ALA A 26 -5.94 6.57 -0.67
CA ALA A 26 -5.78 7.53 0.42
C ALA A 26 -7.05 7.65 1.28
N ALA A 27 -8.23 7.76 0.66
CA ALA A 27 -9.51 7.80 1.36
C ALA A 27 -9.77 6.52 2.14
N PHE A 28 -9.50 5.35 1.54
CA PHE A 28 -9.62 4.06 2.20
C PHE A 28 -8.71 3.96 3.41
N LEU A 29 -7.44 4.36 3.29
CA LEU A 29 -6.47 4.32 4.38
C LEU A 29 -6.89 5.25 5.52
N GLN A 30 -7.27 6.50 5.21
CA GLN A 30 -7.71 7.47 6.19
C GLN A 30 -8.95 7.00 6.96
N ARG A 31 -9.93 6.40 6.26
CA ARG A 31 -11.17 5.89 6.85
C ARG A 31 -10.94 4.70 7.79
N ASN A 32 -9.98 3.83 7.46
CA ASN A 32 -9.84 2.52 8.11
C ASN A 32 -8.67 2.42 9.09
N PHE A 33 -7.63 3.23 8.91
CA PHE A 33 -6.39 3.12 9.67
C PHE A 33 -5.90 4.45 10.24
N ALA A 34 -6.72 5.51 10.14
CA ALA A 34 -6.34 6.90 10.36
C ALA A 34 -5.29 7.38 9.34
N GLU A 35 -4.87 8.64 9.45
CA GLU A 35 -3.89 9.23 8.54
C GLU A 35 -2.52 8.54 8.70
N PRO A 36 -1.93 7.99 7.61
CA PRO A 36 -0.60 7.39 7.67
C PRO A 36 0.46 8.41 8.07
N ASP A 37 1.40 8.03 8.95
CA ASP A 37 2.61 8.84 9.15
C ASP A 37 3.54 8.64 7.95
N MET A 38 3.97 9.74 7.33
CA MET A 38 4.77 9.74 6.11
C MET A 38 6.19 10.23 6.40
N GLN A 39 7.17 9.43 6.02
CA GLN A 39 8.59 9.73 6.20
C GLN A 39 9.31 9.61 4.86
N GLU A 40 9.47 10.74 4.17
CA GLU A 40 10.17 10.83 2.89
C GLU A 40 11.63 10.35 3.01
N GLN A 41 12.07 9.55 2.04
CA GLN A 41 13.44 9.11 1.85
C GLN A 41 13.93 9.54 0.47
N ALA A 42 15.22 9.36 0.20
CA ALA A 42 15.84 9.78 -1.05
C ALA A 42 15.19 9.17 -2.32
N ILE A 43 14.60 7.97 -2.21
CA ILE A 43 14.03 7.24 -3.35
C ILE A 43 12.59 6.75 -3.12
N HIS A 44 12.10 6.76 -1.88
CA HIS A 44 10.78 6.23 -1.52
C HIS A 44 10.18 7.00 -0.36
N THR A 45 8.90 6.80 -0.06
CA THR A 45 8.29 7.30 1.17
C THR A 45 7.96 6.14 2.08
N ASN A 46 8.45 6.20 3.32
CA ASN A 46 7.99 5.25 4.33
C ASN A 46 6.62 5.71 4.85
N LEU A 47 5.63 4.82 4.76
CA LEU A 47 4.32 5.00 5.38
C LEU A 47 4.29 4.16 6.67
N VAL A 48 3.78 4.71 7.76
CA VAL A 48 3.49 3.93 8.98
C VAL A 48 1.98 3.84 9.16
N ILE A 49 1.45 2.63 9.04
CA ILE A 49 0.02 2.32 9.13
C ILE A 49 -0.20 1.24 10.17
N ALA A 50 -1.06 1.51 11.16
CA ALA A 50 -1.34 0.58 12.27
C ALA A 50 -0.05 0.03 12.95
N GLY A 51 0.98 0.88 13.09
CA GLY A 51 2.27 0.50 13.67
C GLY A 51 3.17 -0.37 12.79
N THR A 52 2.78 -0.61 11.53
CA THR A 52 3.58 -1.33 10.54
C THR A 52 4.17 -0.33 9.55
N ARG A 53 5.39 -0.57 9.06
CA ARG A 53 6.07 0.30 8.08
C ARG A 53 5.97 -0.27 6.67
N LEU A 54 5.61 0.58 5.72
CA LEU A 54 5.40 0.28 4.31
C LEU A 54 6.28 1.20 3.49
N MET A 55 6.69 0.73 2.33
CA MET A 55 7.39 1.54 1.36
C MET A 55 6.43 1.92 0.25
N TYR A 56 6.10 3.20 0.15
CA TYR A 56 5.49 3.79 -1.04
C TYR A 56 6.58 4.15 -2.03
N TYR A 57 6.47 3.63 -3.24
CA TYR A 57 7.42 3.85 -4.29
C TYR A 57 6.69 4.26 -5.57
N ASN A 58 7.26 5.23 -6.28
CA ASN A 58 6.79 5.70 -7.57
C ASN A 58 7.97 5.61 -8.52
N GLU A 59 8.00 4.55 -9.32
CA GLU A 59 9.00 4.40 -10.37
C GLU A 59 8.36 4.66 -11.73
N TRP A 60 8.63 5.83 -12.29
CA TRP A 60 8.18 6.23 -13.63
C TRP A 60 6.65 6.13 -13.87
N GLY A 61 5.84 6.31 -12.83
CA GLY A 61 4.38 6.22 -12.91
C GLY A 61 3.79 4.88 -12.46
N ASP A 62 4.63 3.88 -12.19
CA ASP A 62 4.22 2.64 -11.56
C ASP A 62 4.22 2.85 -10.04
N LEU A 63 3.02 3.09 -9.48
CA LEU A 63 2.83 3.29 -8.05
C LEU A 63 2.64 1.96 -7.35
N CYS A 64 3.44 1.75 -6.30
CA CYS A 64 3.32 0.56 -5.50
C CYS A 64 3.48 0.82 -4.01
N LEU A 65 2.81 0.00 -3.22
CA LEU A 65 3.07 -0.16 -1.80
C LEU A 65 3.70 -1.52 -1.56
N ILE A 66 4.94 -1.52 -1.08
CA ILE A 66 5.71 -2.72 -0.78
C ILE A 66 5.80 -2.91 0.73
N TRP A 67 5.65 -4.16 1.17
CA TRP A 67 5.96 -4.57 2.54
C TRP A 67 7.09 -5.58 2.58
N LEU A 68 7.90 -5.46 3.64
CA LEU A 68 9.15 -6.20 3.82
C LEU A 68 9.12 -7.20 4.99
N ASP A 69 7.99 -7.28 5.71
CA ASP A 69 7.80 -8.24 6.80
C ASP A 69 6.44 -8.96 6.72
N GLU A 70 6.30 -10.06 7.47
CA GLU A 70 5.13 -10.94 7.45
C GLU A 70 3.85 -10.24 7.92
N LYS A 71 3.93 -9.39 8.96
CA LYS A 71 2.79 -8.62 9.46
C LYS A 71 2.26 -7.68 8.40
N GLY A 72 3.18 -7.12 7.65
CA GLY A 72 2.92 -6.25 6.54
C GLY A 72 2.29 -6.89 5.33
N ALA A 73 2.77 -8.07 4.97
CA ALA A 73 2.15 -8.87 3.92
C ALA A 73 0.66 -9.15 4.23
N LEU A 74 0.34 -9.49 5.48
CA LEU A 74 -1.04 -9.69 5.92
C LEU A 74 -1.88 -8.40 5.85
N LEU A 75 -1.29 -7.25 6.18
CA LEU A 75 -1.96 -5.96 6.07
C LEU A 75 -2.27 -5.63 4.61
N LEU A 76 -1.34 -5.87 3.67
CA LEU A 76 -1.61 -5.72 2.24
C LEU A 76 -2.66 -6.69 1.70
N ASP A 77 -2.61 -7.96 2.09
CA ASP A 77 -3.63 -8.95 1.73
C ASP A 77 -5.02 -8.45 2.20
N SER A 78 -5.11 -7.86 3.40
CA SER A 78 -6.34 -7.27 3.94
C SER A 78 -6.80 -6.03 3.17
N ILE A 79 -5.90 -5.06 2.93
CA ILE A 79 -6.19 -3.84 2.16
C ILE A 79 -6.69 -4.21 0.76
N PHE A 80 -5.97 -5.08 0.06
CA PHE A 80 -6.33 -5.54 -1.27
C PHE A 80 -7.70 -6.22 -1.31
N THR A 81 -7.98 -7.13 -0.36
CA THR A 81 -9.26 -7.84 -0.29
C THR A 81 -10.43 -6.86 -0.14
N ARG A 82 -10.28 -5.83 0.70
CA ARG A 82 -11.33 -4.85 0.98
C ARG A 82 -11.54 -3.86 -0.15
N LEU A 83 -10.46 -3.39 -0.77
CA LEU A 83 -10.53 -2.56 -1.98
C LEU A 83 -11.19 -3.32 -3.13
N SER A 84 -10.85 -4.61 -3.31
CA SER A 84 -11.44 -5.47 -4.35
C SER A 84 -12.92 -5.78 -4.10
N ALA A 85 -13.37 -5.73 -2.84
CA ALA A 85 -14.78 -5.87 -2.46
C ALA A 85 -15.60 -4.57 -2.64
N GLY A 86 -14.95 -3.46 -3.03
CA GLY A 86 -15.60 -2.17 -3.26
C GLY A 86 -15.78 -1.31 -2.01
N GLU A 87 -15.00 -1.53 -0.94
CA GLU A 87 -15.02 -0.70 0.28
C GLU A 87 -14.31 0.66 0.15
N ALA A 88 -14.13 1.15 -1.09
CA ALA A 88 -13.54 2.44 -1.44
C ALA A 88 -14.29 3.63 -0.82
#